data_AF-A0A945CJ62-F1
#
_entry.id   AF-A0A945CJ62-F1
#
_cell.length_a   1.000
_cell.length_b   1.000
_cell.length_c   1.000
_cell.angle_alpha   90.00
_cell.angle_beta   90.00
_cell.angle_gamma   90.00
#
_symmetry.space_group_name_H-M   'P 1'
#
loop_
_entity.id
_entity.type
_entity.pdbx_description
1 polymer ?
#
loop_
_entity_poly.entity_id
_entity_poly.type
_entity_poly.pdbx_seq_one_letter_code
_entity_poly.pdbx_strand_id
1 'polypeptide(L)'
;MTEIRAEKVGVAGVELQLSPPIAEEQEWIGQEETLRELLACWMVLDKRDLPLSPRLIGPPGIGKTTLAMAGANRRRQPLYIYQCTSDTRPEDLLVTPVLAESGKISYHASPLVSAMLR
;
A
#
# COMPACT_ATOMS: atom_id res chain seq x y z
N MET A 1 -8.07 20.72 -10.34
CA MET A 1 -8.12 19.30 -9.90
C MET A 1 -7.17 18.57 -10.82
N THR A 2 -5.92 18.38 -10.40
CA THR A 2 -4.88 17.79 -11.25
C THR A 2 -5.21 16.32 -11.46
N GLU A 3 -5.51 15.93 -12.69
CA GLU A 3 -5.71 14.53 -13.04
C GLU A 3 -4.43 13.75 -12.67
N ILE A 4 -4.51 12.92 -11.63
CA ILE A 4 -3.48 11.93 -11.37
C ILE A 4 -3.61 10.92 -12.51
N ARG A 5 -2.74 11.03 -13.53
CA ARG A 5 -2.66 10.02 -14.58
C ARG A 5 -2.35 8.69 -13.91
N ALA A 6 -3.30 7.76 -13.99
CA ALA A 6 -3.11 6.42 -13.47
C ALA A 6 -1.94 5.77 -14.21
N GLU A 7 -0.93 5.39 -13.45
CA GLU A 7 0.28 4.81 -13.99
C GLU A 7 0.01 3.42 -14.55
N LYS A 8 0.69 3.03 -15.62
CA LYS A 8 0.48 1.76 -16.31
C LYS A 8 1.77 0.98 -16.45
N VAL A 9 1.69 -0.34 -16.30
CA VAL A 9 2.82 -1.27 -16.46
C VAL A 9 2.38 -2.49 -17.27
N GLY A 10 3.23 -2.95 -18.18
CA GLY A 10 3.02 -4.20 -18.91
C GLY A 10 3.54 -5.41 -18.13
N VAL A 11 2.71 -6.40 -17.89
CA VAL A 11 3.08 -7.69 -17.27
C VAL A 11 2.61 -8.81 -18.18
N ALA A 12 3.54 -9.65 -18.66
CA ALA A 12 3.25 -10.79 -19.54
C ALA A 12 2.35 -10.45 -20.75
N GLY A 13 2.52 -9.26 -21.33
CA GLY A 13 1.73 -8.79 -22.48
C GLY A 13 0.36 -8.18 -22.13
N VAL A 14 0.02 -8.07 -20.84
CA VAL A 14 -1.19 -7.39 -20.35
C VAL A 14 -0.82 -6.04 -19.75
N GLU A 15 -1.52 -4.98 -20.15
CA GLU A 15 -1.37 -3.65 -19.55
C GLU A 15 -2.20 -3.58 -18.26
N LEU A 16 -1.52 -3.33 -17.14
CA LEU A 16 -2.12 -3.14 -15.83
C LEU A 16 -2.13 -1.65 -15.47
N GLN A 17 -3.29 -1.14 -15.09
CA GLN A 17 -3.44 0.17 -14.47
C GLN A 17 -3.17 0.04 -12.97
N LEU A 18 -2.18 0.77 -12.47
CA LEU A 18 -1.75 0.69 -11.07
C LEU A 18 -2.58 1.63 -10.19
N SER A 19 -2.81 1.19 -8.95
CA SER A 19 -3.32 2.04 -7.89
C SER A 19 -2.24 3.06 -7.50
N PRO A 20 -2.58 4.34 -7.30
CA PRO A 20 -1.61 5.32 -6.81
C PRO A 20 -1.27 5.06 -5.33
N PRO A 21 -0.06 5.41 -4.87
CA PRO A 21 0.24 5.41 -3.45
C PRO A 21 -0.59 6.46 -2.72
N ILE A 22 -0.82 6.24 -1.43
CA ILE A 22 -1.45 7.21 -0.54
C ILE A 22 -0.50 8.39 -0.35
N ALA A 23 -0.98 9.60 -0.67
CA ALA A 23 -0.20 10.84 -0.61
C ALA A 23 -0.41 11.62 0.70
N GLU A 24 -1.21 11.10 1.63
CA GLU A 24 -1.53 11.80 2.88
C GLU A 24 -0.35 11.79 3.84
N GLU A 25 0.22 12.97 4.07
CA GLU A 25 1.17 13.22 5.15
C GLU A 25 0.40 13.50 6.43
N GLN A 26 0.49 12.59 7.39
CA GLN A 26 -0.08 12.77 8.72
C GLN A 26 1.06 12.90 9.74
N GLU A 27 1.04 13.97 10.52
CA GLU A 27 2.01 14.19 11.59
C GLU A 27 1.77 13.22 12.75
N TRP A 28 2.80 12.47 13.15
CA TRP A 28 2.75 11.61 14.31
C TRP A 28 3.14 12.39 15.56
N ILE A 29 2.22 12.46 16.52
CA ILE A 29 2.40 13.28 17.73
C ILE A 29 2.52 12.34 18.94
N GLY A 30 3.67 12.41 19.61
CA GLY A 30 3.96 11.59 20.80
C GLY A 30 4.24 10.11 20.48
N GLN A 31 4.45 9.29 21.51
CA GLN A 31 4.70 7.84 21.37
C GLN A 31 5.78 7.48 20.32
N GLU A 32 6.89 8.23 20.31
CA GLU A 32 8.01 7.99 19.38
C GLU A 32 8.63 6.60 19.52
N GLU A 33 8.50 5.97 20.69
CA GLU A 33 8.98 4.62 20.93
C GLU A 33 8.24 3.58 20.09
N THR A 34 6.90 3.63 20.02
CA THR A 34 6.10 2.72 19.19
C THR A 34 6.43 2.88 17.70
N LEU A 35 6.68 4.12 17.25
CA LEU A 35 7.13 4.37 15.88
C LEU A 35 8.53 3.78 15.64
N ARG A 36 9.45 3.92 16.60
CA ARG A 36 10.79 3.33 16.54
C ARG A 36 10.73 1.80 16.46
N GLU A 37 9.87 1.16 17.24
CA GLU A 37 9.67 -0.29 17.21
C GLU A 37 9.15 -0.75 15.84
N LEU A 38 8.14 -0.06 15.29
CA LEU A 38 7.63 -0.36 13.95
C LEU A 38 8.72 -0.22 12.89
N LEU A 39 9.52 0.86 12.95
CA LEU A 39 10.64 1.06 12.03
C LEU A 39 11.71 -0.02 12.19
N ALA A 40 11.94 -0.51 13.41
CA ALA A 40 12.90 -1.59 13.67
C ALA A 40 12.45 -2.93 13.06
N CYS A 41 11.15 -3.25 13.10
CA CYS A 41 10.59 -4.44 12.41
C CYS A 41 10.87 -4.45 10.90
N TRP A 42 11.16 -3.28 10.36
CA TRP A 42 11.17 -2.96 8.96
C TRP A 42 12.58 -2.66 8.42
N MET A 43 13.57 -2.71 9.31
CA MET A 43 14.98 -2.53 9.04
C MET A 43 15.55 -3.79 8.35
N VAL A 44 16.33 -3.57 7.30
CA VAL A 44 17.02 -4.60 6.52
C VAL A 44 18.50 -4.23 6.51
N LEU A 45 19.36 -5.14 6.98
CA LEU A 45 20.80 -4.88 7.15
C LEU A 45 21.62 -5.49 6.00
N ASP A 46 21.24 -6.70 5.56
CA ASP A 46 21.79 -7.37 4.38
C ASP A 46 20.75 -7.40 3.25
N LYS A 47 21.20 -7.39 1.99
CA LYS A 47 20.33 -7.46 0.82
C LYS A 47 19.49 -8.75 0.74
N ARG A 48 19.87 -9.79 1.49
CA ARG A 48 19.15 -11.06 1.58
C ARG A 48 18.10 -11.08 2.69
N ASP A 49 18.11 -10.10 3.59
CA ASP A 49 17.14 -10.04 4.68
C ASP A 49 15.78 -9.59 4.15
N LEU A 50 14.72 -10.19 4.67
CA LEU A 50 13.36 -9.73 4.45
C LEU A 50 12.92 -8.90 5.66
N PRO A 51 12.23 -7.76 5.47
CA PRO A 51 11.63 -7.05 6.58
C PRO A 51 10.55 -7.92 7.24
N LEU A 52 10.27 -7.69 8.51
CA LEU A 52 9.17 -8.36 9.20
C LEU A 52 7.82 -7.83 8.68
N SER A 53 6.78 -8.64 8.87
CA SER A 53 5.38 -8.27 8.61
C SER A 53 4.65 -8.05 9.95
N PRO A 54 4.90 -6.92 10.65
CA PRO A 54 4.37 -6.69 11.98
C PRO A 54 2.85 -6.58 11.97
N ARG A 55 2.21 -7.13 13.01
CA ARG A 55 0.78 -6.95 13.27
C ARG A 55 0.59 -5.93 14.38
N LEU A 56 -0.03 -4.80 14.05
CA LEU A 56 -0.38 -3.78 15.05
C LEU A 56 -1.71 -4.13 15.71
N ILE A 57 -1.70 -4.34 17.03
CA ILE A 57 -2.87 -4.72 17.83
C ILE A 57 -3.12 -3.65 18.89
N GLY A 58 -4.39 -3.37 19.16
CA GLY A 58 -4.80 -2.42 20.19
C GLY A 58 -6.22 -1.91 19.97
N PRO A 59 -6.78 -1.14 20.92
CA PRO A 59 -8.14 -0.60 20.83
C PRO A 59 -8.42 0.14 19.51
N PRO A 60 -9.68 0.18 19.05
CA PRO A 60 -10.06 0.99 17.89
C PRO A 60 -9.76 2.47 18.14
N GLY A 61 -9.40 3.21 17.10
CA GLY A 61 -9.17 4.66 17.17
C GLY A 61 -7.81 5.11 17.73
N ILE A 62 -6.95 4.20 18.22
CA ILE A 62 -5.65 4.58 18.83
C ILE A 62 -4.55 4.98 17.81
N GLY A 63 -4.90 5.13 16.52
CA GLY A 63 -3.95 5.59 15.50
C GLY A 63 -3.07 4.50 14.87
N LYS A 64 -3.47 3.22 14.86
CA LYS A 64 -2.68 2.13 14.25
C LYS A 64 -2.35 2.38 12.77
N THR A 65 -3.34 2.81 11.99
CA THR A 65 -3.14 3.16 10.58
C THR A 65 -2.25 4.38 10.44
N THR A 66 -2.48 5.40 11.26
CA THR A 66 -1.66 6.62 11.30
C THR A 66 -0.21 6.32 11.67
N LEU A 67 0.06 5.37 12.58
CA LEU A 67 1.41 4.91 12.92
C LEU A 67 2.12 4.29 11.71
N ALA A 68 1.42 3.45 10.94
CA ALA A 68 1.95 2.87 9.71
C ALA A 68 2.22 3.94 8.64
N MET A 69 1.32 4.93 8.49
CA MET A 69 1.50 6.07 7.60
C MET A 69 2.73 6.90 7.99
N ALA A 70 2.87 7.22 9.27
CA ALA A 70 4.02 7.93 9.81
C ALA A 70 5.33 7.17 9.61
N GLY A 71 5.31 5.85 9.79
CA GLY A 71 6.45 4.97 9.52
C GLY A 71 6.86 4.99 8.05
N ALA A 72 5.90 4.93 7.12
CA ALA A 72 6.17 5.05 5.69
C ALA A 72 6.75 6.43 5.32
N ASN A 73 6.19 7.51 5.87
CA ASN A 73 6.70 8.87 5.67
C ASN A 73 8.14 9.01 6.21
N ARG A 74 8.42 8.52 7.42
CA ARG A 74 9.76 8.54 8.02
C ARG A 74 10.79 7.78 7.18
N ARG A 75 10.37 6.68 6.53
CA ARG A 75 11.17 5.90 5.59
C ARG A 75 11.25 6.50 4.18
N ARG A 76 10.46 7.55 3.89
CA ARG A 76 10.29 8.15 2.55
C ARG A 76 9.94 7.11 1.49
N GLN A 77 9.07 6.16 1.84
CA GLN A 77 8.65 5.08 0.97
C GLN A 77 7.18 5.26 0.57
N PRO A 78 6.79 4.88 -0.67
CA PRO A 78 5.40 4.86 -1.08
C PRO A 78 4.56 3.97 -0.15
N LEU A 79 3.37 4.44 0.21
CA LEU A 79 2.44 3.70 1.05
C LEU A 79 1.24 3.22 0.22
N TYR A 80 0.94 1.94 0.31
CA TYR A 80 -0.25 1.34 -0.27
C TYR A 80 -1.08 0.72 0.85
N ILE A 81 -2.38 1.03 0.87
CA ILE A 81 -3.31 0.51 1.87
C ILE A 81 -4.40 -0.27 1.13
N TYR A 82 -4.60 -1.51 1.55
CA TYR A 82 -5.74 -2.32 1.16
C TYR A 82 -6.66 -2.52 2.38
N GLN A 83 -7.92 -2.12 2.29
CA GLN A 83 -8.88 -2.26 3.38
C GLN A 83 -9.69 -3.54 3.20
N CYS A 84 -9.36 -4.57 3.99
CA CYS A 84 -10.08 -5.83 3.95
C CYS A 84 -11.38 -5.76 4.76
N THR A 85 -12.41 -6.46 4.27
CA THR A 85 -13.67 -6.74 4.95
C THR A 85 -13.89 -8.25 5.01
N SER A 86 -14.97 -8.72 5.65
CA SER A 86 -15.35 -10.14 5.64
C SER A 86 -15.65 -10.68 4.24
N ASP A 87 -15.98 -9.80 3.31
CA ASP A 87 -16.33 -10.16 1.93
C ASP A 87 -15.14 -10.09 0.97
N THR A 88 -13.96 -9.62 1.43
CA THR A 88 -12.76 -9.55 0.59
C THR A 88 -12.37 -10.94 0.13
N ARG A 89 -12.31 -11.12 -1.19
CA ARG A 89 -11.92 -12.36 -1.84
C ARG A 89 -10.46 -12.30 -2.28
N PRO A 90 -9.78 -13.44 -2.46
CA PRO A 90 -8.40 -13.47 -2.92
C PRO A 90 -8.16 -12.69 -4.23
N GLU A 91 -9.11 -12.73 -5.17
CA GLU A 91 -9.05 -12.01 -6.43
C GLU A 91 -9.02 -10.48 -6.26
N ASP A 92 -9.65 -9.95 -5.21
CA ASP A 92 -9.68 -8.51 -4.95
C ASP A 92 -8.30 -7.98 -4.52
N LEU A 93 -7.42 -8.87 -4.02
CA LEU A 93 -6.03 -8.55 -3.70
C LEU A 93 -5.10 -8.61 -4.92
N LEU A 94 -5.58 -9.05 -6.08
CA LEU A 94 -4.78 -9.26 -7.29
C LEU A 94 -5.06 -8.19 -8.35
N VAL A 95 -5.68 -8.59 -9.46
CA VAL A 95 -5.99 -7.74 -10.62
C VAL A 95 -7.46 -7.91 -10.95
N THR A 96 -8.20 -6.81 -11.00
CA THR A 96 -9.63 -6.80 -11.33
C THR A 96 -9.85 -6.32 -12.76
N PRO A 97 -10.54 -7.09 -13.61
CA PRO A 97 -10.98 -6.61 -14.92
C PRO A 97 -12.17 -5.66 -14.75
N VAL A 98 -12.09 -4.47 -15.35
CA VAL A 98 -13.12 -3.43 -15.33
C VAL A 98 -13.47 -3.05 -16.76
N LEU A 99 -14.76 -2.87 -17.06
CA LEU A 99 -15.18 -2.37 -18.38
C LEU A 99 -14.91 -0.86 -18.46
N ALA A 100 -13.96 -0.46 -19.31
CA ALA A 100 -13.68 0.94 -19.56
C ALA A 100 -14.78 1.60 -20.41
N GLU A 101 -14.87 2.93 -20.37
CA GLU A 101 -15.83 3.72 -21.17
C GLU A 101 -15.75 3.42 -22.69
N SER A 102 -14.57 3.01 -23.17
CA SER A 102 -14.35 2.60 -24.56
C SER A 102 -14.92 1.22 -24.94
N GLY A 103 -15.57 0.51 -24.00
CA GLY A 103 -16.07 -0.86 -24.17
C GLY A 103 -14.97 -1.94 -24.13
N LYS A 104 -13.72 -1.57 -23.86
CA LYS A 104 -12.59 -2.49 -23.69
C LYS A 104 -12.42 -2.88 -22.23
N ILE A 105 -11.92 -4.09 -21.98
CA ILE A 105 -11.53 -4.52 -20.64
C ILE A 105 -10.24 -3.80 -20.26
N SER A 106 -10.26 -3.11 -19.13
CA SER A 106 -9.10 -2.54 -18.44
C SER A 106 -8.76 -3.42 -17.24
N TYR A 107 -7.48 -3.70 -17.02
CA TYR A 107 -7.04 -4.53 -15.91
C TYR A 107 -6.44 -3.63 -14.82
N HIS A 108 -7.07 -3.59 -13.65
CA HIS A 108 -6.67 -2.72 -12.55
C HIS A 108 -5.96 -3.54 -11.48
N ALA A 109 -4.69 -3.21 -11.22
CA ALA A 109 -3.93 -3.83 -10.13
C ALA A 109 -4.38 -3.28 -8.77
N SER A 110 -4.56 -4.18 -7.80
CA SER A 110 -4.82 -3.81 -6.41
C SER A 110 -3.67 -2.97 -5.83
N PRO A 111 -3.88 -2.27 -4.71
CA PRO A 111 -2.80 -1.65 -3.94
C PRO A 111 -1.64 -2.61 -3.62
N LEU A 112 -1.94 -3.89 -3.34
CA LEU A 112 -0.90 -4.90 -3.04
C LEU A 112 -0.04 -5.19 -4.27
N VAL A 113 -0.67 -5.48 -5.42
CA VAL A 113 0.06 -5.75 -6.67
C VAL A 113 0.81 -4.50 -7.14
N SER A 114 0.21 -3.32 -6.96
CA SER A 114 0.86 -2.05 -7.29
C SER A 114 2.13 -1.84 -6.45
N ALA A 115 2.10 -2.17 -5.15
CA ALA A 115 3.27 -2.14 -4.28
C ALA A 115 4.34 -3.17 -4.68
N MET A 116 3.96 -4.35 -5.19
CA MET A 116 4.92 -5.36 -5.65
C MET A 116 5.65 -4.96 -6.95
N LEU A 117 5.03 -4.11 -7.76
CA LEU A 117 5.55 -3.66 -9.05
C LEU A 117 6.33 -2.34 -8.97
N ARG A 118 6.47 -1.75 -7.78
CA ARG A 118 7.04 -0.42 -7.55
C ARG A 118 8.18 -0.41 -6.55
#